data_AF-A0A974PIG1-F1
#
_entry.id   AF-A0A974PIG1-F1
#
_cell.length_a   1.000
_cell.length_b   1.000
_cell.length_c   1.000
_cell.angle_alpha   90.00
_cell.angle_beta   90.00
_cell.angle_gamma   90.00
#
_symmetry.space_group_name_H-M   'P 1'
#
loop_
_entity.id
_entity.type
_entity.pdbx_description
1 polymer ?
#
loop_
_entity_poly.entity_id
_entity_poly.type
_entity_poly.pdbx_seq_one_letter_code
_entity_poly.pdbx_strand_id
1 'polypeptide(L)'
;MLCVALAIKVFPVFVIKNQLDTFAAELVREAEISGRVGSETNERASELQTQTGLYPTIVWSRTGEIQINEEVTVTLKTTVNIGLFGKFGSFPIELSASAQGKSEVYWK
;
A
#
# COMPACT_ATOMS: atom_id res chain seq x y z
N MET A 1 31.03 -5.72 14.65
CA MET A 1 30.10 -4.73 14.04
C MET A 1 29.22 -5.36 12.95
N LEU A 2 28.64 -6.56 13.19
CA LEU A 2 27.77 -7.23 12.21
C LEU A 2 26.31 -6.77 12.34
N CYS A 3 25.82 -6.61 13.58
CA CYS A 3 24.44 -6.20 13.86
C CYS A 3 24.11 -4.80 13.33
N VAL A 4 25.03 -3.84 13.49
CA VAL A 4 24.86 -2.47 12.98
C VAL A 4 24.78 -2.47 11.46
N ALA A 5 25.66 -3.23 10.81
CA ALA A 5 25.71 -3.30 9.36
C ALA A 5 24.46 -4.01 8.77
N LEU A 6 23.88 -4.97 9.50
CA LEU A 6 22.60 -5.58 9.16
C LEU A 6 21.45 -4.58 9.32
N ALA A 7 21.40 -3.84 10.44
CA ALA A 7 20.35 -2.86 10.71
C ALA A 7 20.26 -1.78 9.63
N ILE A 8 21.40 -1.27 9.15
CA ILE A 8 21.47 -0.29 8.05
C ILE A 8 20.81 -0.83 6.76
N LYS A 9 20.83 -2.14 6.53
CA LYS A 9 20.25 -2.77 5.32
C LYS A 9 18.76 -3.07 5.46
N VAL A 10 18.30 -3.44 6.65
CA VAL A 10 16.89 -3.79 6.86
C VAL A 10 16.05 -2.54 7.14
N PHE A 11 16.62 -1.50 7.76
CA PHE A 11 15.90 -0.27 8.11
C PHE A 11 15.15 0.39 6.92
N PRO A 12 15.76 0.56 5.73
CA PRO A 12 15.05 1.11 4.58
C PRO A 12 13.84 0.27 4.15
N VAL A 13 13.92 -1.05 4.28
CA VAL A 13 12.80 -1.96 3.96
C VAL A 13 11.63 -1.74 4.91
N PHE A 14 11.90 -1.54 6.21
CA PHE A 14 10.87 -1.21 7.19
C PHE A 14 10.19 0.12 6.87
N VAL A 15 10.96 1.13 6.43
CA VAL A 15 10.39 2.43 6.01
C VAL A 15 9.46 2.24 4.82
N ILE A 16 9.89 1.50 3.79
CA ILE A 16 9.04 1.23 2.61
C ILE A 16 7.79 0.45 3.01
N LYS A 17 7.91 -0.55 3.89
CA LYS A 17 6.75 -1.30 4.40
C LYS A 17 5.78 -0.40 5.13
N ASN A 18 6.28 0.50 5.99
CA ASN A 18 5.45 1.45 6.72
C ASN A 18 4.73 2.42 5.76
N GLN A 19 5.44 2.94 4.73
CA GLN A 19 4.83 3.76 3.69
C GLN A 19 3.75 3.00 2.89
N LEU A 20 3.99 1.72 2.58
CA LEU A 20 3.03 0.87 1.90
C LEU A 20 1.77 0.61 2.75
N ASP A 21 1.93 0.46 4.07
CA ASP A 21 0.80 0.33 5.00
C ASP A 21 -0.02 1.61 5.10
N THR A 22 0.65 2.76 5.21
CA THR A 22 -0.02 4.06 5.16
C THR A 22 -0.75 4.25 3.83
N PHE A 23 -0.14 3.88 2.70
CA PHE A 23 -0.79 3.93 1.40
C PHE A 23 -2.10 3.13 1.43
N ALA A 24 -2.07 1.86 1.85
CA ALA A 24 -3.26 1.02 1.87
C ALA A 24 -4.38 1.64 2.74
N ALA A 25 -4.03 2.16 3.91
CA ALA A 25 -4.99 2.80 4.82
C ALA A 25 -5.62 4.07 4.22
N GLU A 26 -4.81 4.97 3.65
CA GLU A 26 -5.27 6.19 2.99
C GLU A 26 -6.17 5.89 1.79
N LEU A 27 -5.83 4.86 1.01
CA LEU A 27 -6.59 4.50 -0.17
C LEU A 27 -7.96 3.92 0.18
N VAL A 28 -8.01 3.07 1.22
CA VAL A 28 -9.29 2.57 1.74
C VAL A 28 -10.10 3.70 2.33
N ARG A 29 -9.48 4.63 3.07
CA ARG A 29 -10.18 5.79 3.61
C ARG A 29 -10.86 6.61 2.52
N GLU A 30 -10.20 6.81 1.38
CA GLU A 30 -10.80 7.48 0.22
C GLU A 30 -12.02 6.70 -0.32
N ALA A 31 -11.93 5.37 -0.40
CA ALA A 31 -13.05 4.53 -0.81
C ALA A 31 -14.23 4.58 0.17
N GLU A 32 -13.98 4.73 1.47
CA GLU A 32 -15.02 4.89 2.49
C GLU A 32 -15.78 6.21 2.33
N ILE A 33 -15.05 7.33 2.17
CA ILE A 33 -15.61 8.68 2.09
C ILE A 33 -16.33 8.91 0.76
N SER A 34 -15.71 8.48 -0.35
CA SER A 34 -16.32 8.56 -1.68
C SER A 34 -17.43 7.53 -1.88
N GLY A 35 -17.44 6.48 -1.05
CA GLY A 35 -18.39 5.38 -1.14
C GLY A 35 -18.25 4.55 -2.40
N ARG A 36 -17.08 4.58 -3.06
CA ARG A 36 -16.84 3.83 -4.29
C ARG A 36 -15.36 3.55 -4.52
N VAL A 37 -15.09 2.54 -5.34
CA VAL A 37 -13.77 2.27 -5.92
C VAL A 37 -13.84 2.60 -7.41
N GLY A 38 -13.17 3.67 -7.81
CA GLY A 38 -13.28 4.26 -9.14
C GLY A 38 -12.32 5.43 -9.34
N SER A 39 -12.80 6.54 -9.89
CA SER A 39 -11.99 7.71 -10.25
C SER A 39 -11.27 8.34 -9.05
N GLU A 40 -11.97 8.56 -7.94
CA GLU A 40 -11.43 9.21 -6.73
C GLU A 40 -10.30 8.37 -6.13
N THR A 41 -10.54 7.06 -5.98
CA THR A 41 -9.51 6.14 -5.50
C THR A 41 -8.33 6.04 -6.48
N ASN A 42 -8.56 6.16 -7.79
CA ASN A 42 -7.46 6.14 -8.77
C ASN A 42 -6.63 7.43 -8.73
N GLU A 43 -7.29 8.58 -8.58
CA GLU A 43 -6.63 9.88 -8.39
C GLU A 43 -5.82 9.88 -7.10
N ARG A 44 -6.42 9.43 -5.98
CA ARG A 44 -5.73 9.28 -4.71
C ARG A 44 -4.55 8.32 -4.78
N ALA A 45 -4.69 7.21 -5.51
CA ALA A 45 -3.57 6.29 -5.75
C ALA A 45 -2.42 6.98 -6.49
N SER A 46 -2.72 7.77 -7.53
CA SER A 46 -1.70 8.52 -8.29
C SER A 46 -0.97 9.57 -7.43
N GLU A 47 -1.71 10.26 -6.55
CA GLU A 47 -1.11 11.19 -5.59
C GLU A 47 -0.17 10.47 -4.62
N LEU A 48 -0.64 9.37 -4.01
CA LEU A 48 0.14 8.58 -3.06
C LEU A 48 1.38 7.95 -3.72
N GLN A 49 1.28 7.51 -4.99
CA GLN A 49 2.43 7.05 -5.77
C GLN A 49 3.48 8.16 -5.93
N THR A 50 3.04 9.38 -6.24
CA THR A 50 3.94 10.54 -6.39
C THR A 50 4.59 10.94 -5.06
N GLN A 51 3.83 10.91 -3.96
CA GLN A 51 4.32 11.28 -2.63
C GLN A 51 5.28 10.26 -2.03
N THR A 52 4.99 8.96 -2.20
CA THR A 52 5.78 7.88 -1.60
C THR A 52 6.91 7.39 -2.52
N GLY A 53 6.79 7.61 -3.83
CA GLY A 53 7.66 6.99 -4.84
C GLY A 53 7.42 5.49 -5.02
N LEU A 54 6.38 4.92 -4.41
CA LEU A 54 6.02 3.51 -4.50
C LEU A 54 4.98 3.29 -5.59
N TYR A 55 5.16 2.27 -6.42
CA TYR A 55 4.21 1.87 -7.47
C TYR A 55 3.71 0.44 -7.22
N PRO A 56 2.96 0.21 -6.13
CA PRO A 56 2.45 -1.12 -5.84
C PRO A 56 1.38 -1.55 -6.84
N THR A 57 1.26 -2.86 -7.04
CA THR A 57 0.06 -3.45 -7.62
C THR A 57 -1.08 -3.31 -6.63
N ILE A 58 -2.18 -2.69 -7.07
CA ILE A 58 -3.37 -2.41 -6.25
C ILE A 58 -4.47 -3.41 -6.63
N VAL A 59 -4.96 -4.16 -5.65
CA VAL A 59 -6.07 -5.11 -5.83
C VAL A 59 -7.16 -4.78 -4.84
N TRP A 60 -8.38 -4.62 -5.34
CA TRP A 60 -9.56 -4.38 -4.53
C TRP A 60 -10.41 -5.64 -4.40
N SER A 61 -11.08 -5.81 -3.26
CA SER A 61 -12.09 -6.86 -3.09
C SER A 61 -13.36 -6.60 -3.91
N ARG A 62 -13.64 -5.33 -4.24
CA ARG A 62 -14.76 -4.90 -5.09
C ARG A 62 -14.48 -3.55 -5.76
N THR A 63 -15.20 -3.28 -6.84
CA THR A 63 -15.10 -2.04 -7.63
C THR A 63 -16.48 -1.44 -7.86
N GLY A 64 -16.56 -0.14 -8.13
CA GLY A 64 -17.82 0.58 -8.32
C GLY A 64 -18.38 1.15 -7.02
N GLU A 65 -19.67 1.46 -7.01
CA GLU A 65 -20.39 1.99 -5.85
C GLU A 65 -20.44 0.97 -4.71
N ILE A 66 -20.22 1.44 -3.48
CA ILE A 66 -20.19 0.65 -2.26
C ILE A 66 -21.23 1.23 -1.30
N GLN A 67 -22.23 0.42 -0.96
CA GLN A 67 -23.35 0.86 -0.12
C GLN A 67 -22.90 1.09 1.32
N ILE A 68 -23.58 1.99 2.03
CA ILE A 68 -23.28 2.30 3.43
C ILE A 68 -23.17 1.03 4.28
N ASN A 69 -22.13 0.98 5.14
CA ASN A 69 -21.75 -0.17 5.97
C ASN A 69 -21.26 -1.42 5.22
N GLU A 70 -21.21 -1.42 3.89
CA GLU A 70 -20.54 -2.50 3.16
C GLU A 70 -19.03 -2.38 3.29
N GLU A 71 -18.38 -3.54 3.41
CA GLU A 71 -16.94 -3.65 3.57
C GLU A 71 -16.21 -3.67 2.22
N VAL A 72 -15.10 -2.94 2.17
CA VAL A 72 -14.16 -2.94 1.06
C VAL A 72 -12.75 -3.16 1.60
N THR A 73 -11.94 -3.92 0.87
CA THR A 73 -10.56 -4.23 1.23
C THR A 73 -9.66 -3.91 0.06
N VAL A 74 -8.53 -3.26 0.33
CA VAL A 74 -7.44 -3.14 -0.63
C VAL A 74 -6.28 -4.01 -0.20
N THR A 75 -5.60 -4.60 -1.17
CA THR A 75 -4.30 -5.25 -1.00
C THR A 75 -3.31 -4.61 -1.96
N LEU A 76 -2.19 -4.12 -1.42
CA LEU A 76 -1.08 -3.54 -2.14
C LEU A 76 0.11 -4.48 -2.12
N LYS A 77 0.77 -4.67 -3.27
CA LYS A 77 2.00 -5.47 -3.37
C LYS A 77 3.09 -4.72 -4.11
N THR A 78 4.31 -4.74 -3.57
CA THR A 78 5.48 -4.17 -4.24
C THR A 78 6.71 -5.05 -4.01
N THR A 79 7.65 -5.03 -4.95
CA THR A 79 8.91 -5.77 -4.83
C THR A 79 10.04 -4.80 -4.51
N VAL A 80 10.80 -5.08 -3.45
CA VAL A 80 11.97 -4.29 -3.04
C VAL A 80 13.20 -5.16 -3.08
N ASN A 81 14.30 -4.62 -3.61
CA ASN A 81 15.58 -5.31 -3.63
C ASN A 81 16.38 -5.00 -2.37
N ILE A 82 16.71 -6.03 -1.58
CA ILE A 82 17.62 -5.91 -0.44
C ILE A 82 19.03 -6.26 -0.90
N GLY A 83 19.95 -5.32 -0.81
CA GLY A 83 21.39 -5.60 -1.01
C GLY A 83 22.01 -6.23 0.23
N LEU A 84 22.46 -7.49 0.12
CA LEU A 84 23.22 -8.18 1.16
C LEU A 84 24.74 -7.95 0.96
N PHE A 85 25.50 -7.98 2.06
CA PHE A 85 26.90 -7.54 2.19
C PHE A 85 27.81 -7.88 0.98
N GLY A 86 28.55 -6.90 0.44
CA GLY A 86 29.61 -7.17 -0.56
C GLY A 86 29.11 -7.78 -1.87
N LYS A 87 29.81 -8.79 -2.41
CA LYS A 87 29.49 -9.48 -3.67
C LYS A 87 28.26 -10.41 -3.61
N PHE A 88 27.53 -10.45 -2.49
CA PHE A 88 26.40 -11.38 -2.29
C PHE A 88 25.15 -11.02 -3.10
N GLY A 89 25.11 -9.87 -3.76
CA GLY A 89 24.03 -9.48 -4.67
C GLY A 89 22.80 -8.90 -3.98
N SER A 90 21.82 -8.52 -4.79
CA SER A 90 20.52 -8.04 -4.35
C SER A 90 19.48 -9.15 -4.45
N PHE A 91 18.66 -9.29 -3.42
CA PHE A 91 17.57 -10.26 -3.39
C PHE A 91 16.24 -9.52 -3.43
N PRO A 92 15.36 -9.79 -4.41
CA PRO A 92 14.03 -9.23 -4.42
C PRO A 92 13.19 -9.86 -3.31
N ILE A 93 12.49 -9.04 -2.56
CA ILE A 93 11.46 -9.46 -1.60
C ILE A 93 10.13 -8.81 -1.96
N GLU A 94 9.04 -9.55 -1.81
CA GLU A 94 7.69 -8.99 -1.94
C GLU A 94 7.25 -8.42 -0.60
N LEU A 95 6.81 -7.17 -0.61
CA LEU A 95 6.11 -6.52 0.49
C LEU A 95 4.62 -6.45 0.15
N SER A 96 3.78 -6.78 1.12
CA SER A 96 2.33 -6.69 1.01
C SER A 96 1.77 -5.82 2.13
N ALA A 97 0.81 -4.97 1.80
CA ALA A 97 -0.02 -4.24 2.75
C ALA A 97 -1.50 -4.51 2.45
N SER A 98 -2.34 -4.49 3.48
CA SER A 98 -3.77 -4.65 3.32
C SER A 98 -4.49 -3.74 4.30
N ALA A 99 -5.57 -3.12 3.86
CA ALA A 99 -6.45 -2.33 4.70
C ALA A 99 -7.91 -2.65 4.37
N GLN A 100 -8.79 -2.51 5.36
CA GLN A 100 -10.21 -2.75 5.24
C GLN A 100 -10.98 -1.58 5.83
N GLY A 101 -12.09 -1.24 5.20
CA GLY A 101 -12.94 -0.13 5.58
C GLY A 101 -14.41 -0.38 5.26
N LYS A 102 -15.28 0.51 5.76
CA LYS A 102 -16.72 0.49 5.48
C LYS A 102 -17.17 1.78 4.83
N SER A 103 -17.98 1.67 3.77
CA SER A 103 -18.53 2.86 3.10
C SER A 103 -19.38 3.70 4.05
N GLU A 104 -19.20 5.02 3.96
CA GLU A 104 -19.97 6.03 4.68
C GLU A 104 -21.12 6.60 3.82
N VAL A 105 -21.24 6.18 2.55
CA VAL A 105 -22.15 6.78 1.57
C VAL A 105 -23.35 5.90 1.30
N TYR A 106 -24.53 6.50 1.31
CA TYR A 106 -25.76 5.85 0.89
C TYR A 106 -26.04 6.08 -0.61
N TRP A 107 -26.11 5.00 -1.38
CA TRP A 107 -26.53 5.00 -2.78
C TRP A 107 -28.04 4.67 -2.87
N LYS A 108 -28.78 5.40 -3.71
CA LYS A 108 -30.25 5.29 -3.85
C LYS A 108 -30.69 4.31 -4.92
#